data_AF-J0N339-F1
#
_entry.id   AF-J0N339-F1
#
_cell.length_a   1.000
_cell.length_b   1.000
_cell.length_c   1.000
_cell.angle_alpha   90.00
_cell.angle_beta   90.00
_cell.angle_gamma   90.00
#
_symmetry.space_group_name_H-M   'P 1'
#
loop_
_entity.id
_entity.type
_entity.pdbx_description
1 polymer ?
#
loop_
_entity_poly.entity_id
_entity_poly.type
_entity_poly.pdbx_seq_one_letter_code
_entity_poly.pdbx_strand_id
1 'polypeptide(L)'
;MSEITQAKRIVVKVGTSTLTYDNGKANFRTMEELCKVLSDLQNSGKEMILVTSGALAIGMSKLGLKERPREIEKKQAVAAVGQCELMFLYDKFFGEFNHTVAQVLLSSDVMIEQISKRNVQNTFRTLLDMGIIPVVNENDTVSIDELMGAHIGDNDTLSATVAVLAEADLLVLLTDIDGLYDADPRKDPNAKRVPRVEKITDEIKELGGGEGSARGTGGMRTKISAAMVSTAAGIPCGIINGAAPKDLYRLLAGEDLGTIFEAE
;
A
#
# COMPACT_ATOMS: atom_id res chain seq x y z
N MET A 1 8.77 -23.14 9.46
CA MET A 1 9.07 -21.83 8.84
C MET A 1 7.76 -21.06 8.79
N SER A 2 7.71 -19.78 9.16
CA SER A 2 6.46 -19.01 9.16
C SER A 2 5.96 -18.79 7.74
N GLU A 3 4.65 -18.63 7.54
CA GLU A 3 4.03 -18.35 6.22
C GLU A 3 4.73 -17.18 5.51
N ILE A 4 5.06 -16.14 6.27
CA ILE A 4 5.80 -14.95 5.80
C ILE A 4 7.17 -15.30 5.19
N THR A 5 7.95 -16.16 5.83
CA THR A 5 9.29 -16.53 5.33
C THR A 5 9.23 -17.33 4.03
N GLN A 6 8.08 -17.97 3.75
CA GLN A 6 7.86 -18.77 2.54
C GLN A 6 7.10 -18.00 1.45
N ALA A 7 6.56 -16.82 1.75
CA ALA A 7 5.77 -16.02 0.82
C ALA A 7 6.52 -15.79 -0.50
N LYS A 8 5.94 -16.20 -1.63
CA LYS A 8 6.53 -16.07 -2.97
C LYS A 8 5.99 -14.82 -3.65
N ARG A 9 4.67 -14.63 -3.64
CA ARG A 9 3.98 -13.47 -4.22
C ARG A 9 3.61 -12.48 -3.14
N ILE A 10 4.14 -11.27 -3.23
CA ILE A 10 4.07 -10.28 -2.16
C ILE A 10 3.51 -8.97 -2.71
N VAL A 11 2.42 -8.51 -2.11
CA VAL A 11 1.89 -7.16 -2.34
C VAL A 11 2.49 -6.22 -1.30
N VAL A 12 3.16 -5.16 -1.76
CA VAL A 12 3.68 -4.10 -0.91
C VAL A 12 2.89 -2.83 -1.18
N LYS A 13 2.25 -2.30 -0.15
CA LYS A 13 1.54 -1.02 -0.22
C LYS A 13 2.38 0.09 0.39
N VAL A 14 2.47 1.22 -0.28
CA VAL A 14 3.14 2.42 0.23
C VAL A 14 2.21 3.63 0.20
N GLY A 15 2.18 4.39 1.30
CA GLY A 15 1.34 5.59 1.44
C GLY A 15 2.01 6.88 0.95
N THR A 16 1.19 7.90 0.70
CA THR A 16 1.64 9.24 0.27
C THR A 16 2.67 9.88 1.20
N SER A 17 2.52 9.71 2.52
CA SER A 17 3.45 10.24 3.53
C SER A 17 4.85 9.61 3.46
N THR A 18 4.96 8.41 2.90
CA THR A 18 6.25 7.74 2.68
C THR A 18 6.91 8.21 1.38
N LEU A 19 6.11 8.52 0.35
CA LEU A 19 6.58 8.90 -0.98
C LEU A 19 6.81 10.39 -1.17
N THR A 20 6.32 11.24 -0.26
CA THR A 20 6.40 12.70 -0.37
C THR A 20 6.88 13.34 0.92
N TYR A 21 7.54 14.48 0.80
CA TYR A 21 7.80 15.37 1.93
C TYR A 21 6.54 16.19 2.28
N ASP A 22 6.52 16.80 3.46
CA ASP A 22 5.41 17.67 3.91
C ASP A 22 5.11 18.84 2.94
N ASN A 23 6.09 19.24 2.13
CA ASN A 23 5.92 20.26 1.09
C ASN A 23 5.29 19.74 -0.21
N GLY A 24 4.84 18.48 -0.24
CA GLY A 24 4.19 17.81 -1.37
C GLY A 24 5.14 17.32 -2.46
N LYS A 25 6.45 17.57 -2.36
CA LYS A 25 7.43 17.09 -3.34
C LYS A 25 7.74 15.62 -3.13
N ALA A 26 8.02 14.92 -4.21
CA ALA A 26 8.45 13.53 -4.17
C ALA A 26 9.73 13.36 -3.32
N ASN A 27 9.74 12.31 -2.49
CA ASN A 27 10.89 11.88 -1.73
C ASN A 27 11.67 10.85 -2.53
N PHE A 28 12.52 11.34 -3.44
CA PHE A 28 13.30 10.47 -4.34
C PHE A 28 14.16 9.45 -3.59
N ARG A 29 14.71 9.80 -2.42
CA ARG A 29 15.52 8.89 -1.62
C ARG A 29 14.72 7.65 -1.20
N THR A 30 13.52 7.84 -0.67
CA THR A 30 12.66 6.73 -0.25
C THR A 30 12.12 5.95 -1.45
N MET A 31 11.76 6.65 -2.55
CA MET A 31 11.28 5.99 -3.77
C MET A 31 12.36 5.10 -4.42
N GLU A 32 13.58 5.61 -4.56
CA GLU A 32 14.72 4.87 -5.11
C GLU A 32 15.05 3.65 -4.24
N GLU A 33 15.14 3.82 -2.91
CA GLU A 33 15.38 2.72 -1.98
C GLU A 33 14.27 1.66 -2.05
N LEU A 34 13.01 2.08 -2.12
CA LEU A 34 11.88 1.16 -2.29
C LEU A 34 12.01 0.35 -3.59
N CYS A 35 12.23 1.01 -4.72
CA CYS A 35 12.38 0.33 -6.01
C CYS A 35 13.55 -0.65 -5.98
N LYS A 36 14.70 -0.23 -5.43
CA LYS A 36 15.87 -1.09 -5.24
C LYS A 36 15.55 -2.34 -4.43
N VAL A 37 14.85 -2.19 -3.31
CA VAL A 37 14.50 -3.32 -2.43
C VAL A 37 13.54 -4.28 -3.12
N LEU A 38 12.50 -3.76 -3.79
CA LEU A 38 11.56 -4.60 -4.52
C LEU A 38 12.22 -5.31 -5.70
N SER A 39 13.13 -4.65 -6.41
CA SER A 39 13.95 -5.27 -7.46
C SER A 39 14.84 -6.38 -6.95
N ASP A 40 15.53 -6.18 -5.82
CA ASP A 40 16.38 -7.23 -5.23
C ASP A 40 15.56 -8.44 -4.77
N LEU A 41 14.40 -8.20 -4.14
CA LEU A 41 13.46 -9.27 -3.79
C LEU A 41 12.95 -10.01 -5.02
N GLN A 42 12.60 -9.31 -6.10
CA GLN A 42 12.23 -9.93 -7.38
C GLN A 42 13.38 -10.79 -7.93
N ASN A 43 14.62 -10.29 -7.89
CA ASN A 43 15.82 -11.03 -8.33
C ASN A 43 16.10 -12.28 -7.47
N SER A 44 15.66 -12.30 -6.21
CA SER A 44 15.73 -13.48 -5.34
C SER A 44 14.68 -14.57 -5.69
N GLY A 45 13.82 -14.32 -6.68
CA GLY A 45 12.78 -15.25 -7.15
C GLY A 45 11.39 -15.02 -6.56
N LYS A 46 11.17 -13.88 -5.88
CA LYS A 46 9.85 -13.45 -5.43
C LYS A 46 9.09 -12.77 -6.57
N GLU A 47 7.77 -12.70 -6.43
CA GLU A 47 6.85 -12.00 -7.33
C GLU A 47 6.33 -10.75 -6.61
N MET A 48 6.80 -9.57 -7.02
CA MET A 48 6.49 -8.30 -6.35
C MET A 48 5.37 -7.55 -7.04
N ILE A 49 4.41 -7.07 -6.25
CA ILE A 49 3.35 -6.14 -6.69
C ILE A 49 3.40 -4.91 -5.79
N LEU A 50 3.46 -3.73 -6.40
CA LEU A 50 3.48 -2.46 -5.68
C LEU A 50 2.11 -1.79 -5.75
N VAL A 51 1.51 -1.50 -4.61
CA VAL A 51 0.32 -0.64 -4.51
C VAL A 51 0.77 0.71 -3.98
N THR A 52 0.61 1.75 -4.79
CA THR A 52 1.11 3.09 -4.48
C THR A 52 -0.03 4.05 -4.18
N SER A 53 0.29 5.13 -3.46
CA SER A 53 -0.55 6.32 -3.38
C SER A 53 0.23 7.53 -3.91
N GLY A 54 -0.27 8.74 -3.70
CA GLY A 54 0.50 9.97 -3.87
C GLY A 54 0.38 10.66 -5.22
N ALA A 55 -0.41 10.12 -6.17
CA ALA A 55 -0.68 10.75 -7.46
C ALA A 55 -1.12 12.22 -7.29
N LEU A 56 -2.13 12.50 -6.47
CA LEU A 56 -2.57 13.87 -6.23
C LEU A 56 -1.49 14.79 -5.65
N ALA A 57 -0.68 14.30 -4.70
CA ALA A 57 0.40 15.10 -4.09
C ALA A 57 1.51 15.42 -5.10
N ILE A 58 1.96 14.42 -5.86
CA ILE A 58 2.94 14.59 -6.93
C ILE A 58 2.40 15.51 -8.02
N GLY A 59 1.13 15.36 -8.40
CA GLY A 59 0.46 16.22 -9.37
C GLY A 59 0.40 17.68 -8.93
N MET A 60 0.09 17.93 -7.65
CA MET A 60 0.13 19.27 -7.07
C MET A 60 1.53 19.89 -7.20
N SER A 61 2.57 19.13 -6.83
CA SER A 61 3.96 19.58 -6.96
C SER A 61 4.34 19.84 -8.43
N LYS A 62 3.96 18.95 -9.35
CA LYS A 62 4.26 19.07 -10.78
C LYS A 62 3.62 20.31 -11.41
N LEU A 63 2.40 20.64 -10.99
CA LEU A 63 1.65 21.81 -11.46
C LEU A 63 1.96 23.10 -10.70
N GLY A 64 2.82 23.04 -9.67
CA GLY A 64 3.17 24.20 -8.85
C GLY A 64 2.01 24.72 -7.99
N LEU A 65 1.04 23.87 -7.66
CA LEU A 65 -0.10 24.24 -6.83
C LEU A 65 0.33 24.34 -5.37
N LYS A 66 0.04 25.50 -4.75
CA LYS A 66 0.35 25.76 -3.34
C LYS A 66 -0.69 25.19 -2.38
N GLU A 67 -1.93 25.03 -2.85
CA GLU A 67 -3.05 24.57 -2.05
C GLU A 67 -3.76 23.41 -2.73
N ARG A 68 -4.24 22.47 -1.92
CA ARG A 68 -5.00 21.31 -2.41
C ARG A 68 -6.34 21.80 -2.97
N PRO A 69 -6.71 21.44 -4.21
CA PRO A 69 -8.01 21.81 -4.77
C PRO A 69 -9.16 21.29 -3.90
N ARG A 70 -10.25 22.05 -3.83
CA ARG A 70 -11.45 21.65 -3.07
C ARG A 70 -12.40 20.85 -3.95
N GLU A 71 -12.56 21.30 -5.18
CA GLU A 71 -13.44 20.75 -6.18
C GLU A 71 -12.96 19.38 -6.66
N ILE A 72 -13.88 18.42 -6.79
CA ILE A 72 -13.56 17.03 -7.09
C ILE A 72 -12.94 16.93 -8.48
N GLU A 73 -13.53 17.58 -9.47
CA GLU A 73 -13.05 17.61 -10.85
C GLU A 73 -11.61 18.12 -10.96
N LYS A 74 -11.23 19.10 -10.12
CA LYS A 74 -9.85 19.58 -10.06
C LYS A 74 -8.93 18.57 -9.40
N LYS A 75 -9.36 17.90 -8.32
CA LYS A 75 -8.57 16.83 -7.70
C LYS A 75 -8.32 15.69 -8.70
N GLN A 76 -9.33 15.27 -9.46
CA GLN A 76 -9.20 14.25 -10.50
C GLN A 76 -8.20 14.68 -11.57
N ALA A 77 -8.30 15.92 -12.08
CA ALA A 77 -7.38 16.42 -13.09
C ALA A 77 -5.93 16.48 -12.58
N VAL A 78 -5.72 16.90 -11.32
CA VAL A 78 -4.39 16.93 -10.71
C VAL A 78 -3.86 15.52 -10.44
N ALA A 79 -4.70 14.60 -9.99
CA ALA A 79 -4.34 13.19 -9.80
C ALA A 79 -3.95 12.53 -11.13
N ALA A 80 -4.68 12.79 -12.22
CA ALA A 80 -4.35 12.31 -13.55
C ALA A 80 -2.95 12.79 -14.01
N VAL A 81 -2.63 14.07 -13.81
CA VAL A 81 -1.28 14.61 -14.09
C VAL A 81 -0.22 13.94 -13.21
N GLY A 82 -0.52 13.79 -11.92
CA GLY A 82 0.40 13.20 -10.96
C GLY A 82 0.62 11.70 -11.14
N GLN A 83 -0.37 10.97 -11.64
CA GLN A 83 -0.26 9.56 -11.97
C GLN A 83 0.73 9.35 -13.14
N CYS A 84 0.70 10.20 -14.16
CA CYS A 84 1.69 10.20 -15.23
C CYS A 84 3.12 10.40 -14.68
N GLU A 85 3.30 11.36 -13.78
CA GLU A 85 4.60 11.63 -13.15
C GLU A 85 5.05 10.48 -12.24
N LEU A 86 4.12 9.89 -11.47
CA LEU A 86 4.40 8.78 -10.57
C LEU A 86 4.88 7.55 -11.36
N MET A 87 4.23 7.23 -12.47
CA MET A 87 4.69 6.14 -13.34
C MET A 87 6.03 6.44 -14.00
N PHE A 88 6.29 7.68 -14.43
CA PHE A 88 7.60 8.07 -14.94
C PHE A 88 8.71 7.83 -13.90
N LEU A 89 8.47 8.20 -12.64
CA LEU A 89 9.44 7.98 -11.56
C LEU A 89 9.66 6.50 -11.27
N TYR A 90 8.61 5.69 -11.22
CA TYR A 90 8.74 4.25 -11.03
C TYR A 90 9.46 3.59 -12.20
N ASP A 91 9.07 3.88 -13.44
CA ASP A 91 9.74 3.35 -14.64
C ASP A 91 11.23 3.70 -14.65
N LYS A 92 11.57 4.94 -14.30
CA LYS A 92 12.97 5.37 -14.16
C LYS A 92 13.73 4.54 -13.12
N PHE A 93 13.23 4.47 -11.88
CA PHE A 93 13.98 3.83 -10.79
C PHE A 93 14.02 2.30 -10.91
N PHE A 94 12.93 1.65 -11.32
CA PHE A 94 12.95 0.21 -11.59
C PHE A 94 13.83 -0.12 -12.81
N GLY A 95 13.85 0.76 -13.82
CA GLY A 95 14.70 0.63 -15.01
C GLY A 95 16.19 0.67 -14.67
N GLU A 96 16.62 1.46 -13.67
CA GLU A 96 18.00 1.46 -13.16
C GLU A 96 18.43 0.09 -12.62
N PHE A 97 17.47 -0.75 -12.19
CA PHE A 97 17.70 -2.11 -11.70
C PHE A 97 17.30 -3.20 -12.71
N ASN A 98 17.09 -2.85 -13.98
CA ASN A 98 16.68 -3.75 -15.08
C ASN A 98 15.34 -4.46 -14.87
N HIS A 99 14.39 -3.82 -14.18
CA HIS A 99 13.02 -4.32 -14.07
C HIS A 99 12.04 -3.47 -14.87
N THR A 100 11.20 -4.16 -15.64
CA THR A 100 10.05 -3.55 -16.31
C THR A 100 8.89 -3.43 -15.34
N VAL A 101 8.18 -2.30 -15.39
CA VAL A 101 6.93 -2.08 -14.65
C VAL A 101 5.72 -2.03 -15.58
N ALA A 102 4.55 -2.35 -15.04
CA ALA A 102 3.28 -2.15 -15.73
C ALA A 102 2.29 -1.39 -14.85
N GLN A 103 1.69 -0.33 -15.39
CA GLN A 103 0.64 0.40 -14.70
C GLN A 103 -0.66 -0.41 -14.68
N VAL A 104 -1.27 -0.52 -13.51
CA VAL A 104 -2.64 -1.04 -13.34
C VAL A 104 -3.44 -0.01 -12.55
N LEU A 105 -4.53 0.49 -13.13
CA LEU A 105 -5.46 1.39 -12.44
C LEU A 105 -6.76 0.64 -12.17
N LEU A 106 -7.17 0.59 -10.91
CA LEU A 106 -8.37 -0.12 -10.47
C LEU A 106 -9.31 0.82 -9.72
N SER A 107 -10.57 0.45 -9.65
CA SER A 107 -11.58 1.10 -8.81
C SER A 107 -12.21 0.06 -7.89
N SER A 108 -12.84 0.52 -6.80
CA SER A 108 -13.42 -0.33 -5.75
C SER A 108 -14.49 -1.32 -6.24
N ASP A 109 -15.14 -1.03 -7.36
CA ASP A 109 -16.17 -1.84 -8.02
C ASP A 109 -15.62 -3.09 -8.74
N VAL A 110 -14.30 -3.23 -8.90
CA VAL A 110 -13.68 -4.38 -9.57
C VAL A 110 -14.10 -5.74 -8.98
N MET A 111 -14.45 -5.77 -7.69
CA MET A 111 -14.88 -6.98 -6.98
C MET A 111 -16.36 -7.33 -7.19
N ILE A 112 -17.17 -6.39 -7.68
CA ILE A 112 -18.61 -6.57 -7.87
C ILE A 112 -18.87 -7.36 -9.15
N GLU A 113 -18.16 -7.03 -10.23
CA GLU A 113 -18.38 -7.63 -11.55
C GLU A 113 -17.45 -8.83 -11.80
N GLN A 114 -18.02 -10.03 -11.98
CA GLN A 114 -17.25 -11.27 -12.20
C GLN A 114 -16.33 -11.21 -13.42
N ILE A 115 -16.76 -10.53 -14.50
CA ILE A 115 -15.96 -10.38 -15.72
C ILE A 115 -14.74 -9.50 -15.44
N SER A 116 -14.95 -8.34 -14.81
CA SER A 116 -13.91 -7.38 -14.45
C SER A 116 -12.90 -8.01 -13.49
N LYS A 117 -13.37 -8.73 -12.47
CA LYS A 117 -12.54 -9.57 -11.59
C LYS A 117 -11.65 -10.53 -12.39
N ARG A 118 -12.24 -11.36 -13.25
CA ARG A 118 -11.48 -12.35 -14.03
C ARG A 118 -10.44 -11.70 -14.95
N ASN A 119 -10.77 -10.57 -15.56
CA ASN A 119 -9.84 -9.84 -16.42
C ASN A 119 -8.62 -9.35 -15.62
N VAL A 120 -8.85 -8.77 -14.44
CA VAL A 120 -7.77 -8.30 -13.57
C VAL A 120 -6.89 -9.45 -13.07
N GLN A 121 -7.50 -10.58 -12.68
CA GLN A 121 -6.75 -11.80 -12.32
C GLN A 121 -5.87 -12.30 -13.48
N ASN A 122 -6.43 -12.36 -14.69
CA ASN A 122 -5.68 -12.76 -15.89
C ASN A 122 -4.49 -11.82 -16.16
N THR A 123 -4.70 -10.51 -16.01
CA THR A 123 -3.65 -9.51 -16.19
C THR A 123 -2.54 -9.67 -15.16
N PHE A 124 -2.85 -9.75 -13.86
CA PHE A 124 -1.83 -9.95 -12.83
C PHE A 124 -1.02 -11.23 -13.07
N ARG A 125 -1.69 -12.36 -13.32
CA ARG A 125 -1.00 -13.63 -13.61
C ARG A 125 -0.04 -13.47 -14.80
N THR A 126 -0.52 -12.88 -15.91
CA THR A 126 0.30 -12.73 -17.12
C THR A 126 1.48 -11.80 -16.91
N LEU A 127 1.30 -10.67 -16.20
CA LEU A 127 2.39 -9.75 -15.90
C LEU A 127 3.47 -10.42 -15.04
N LEU A 128 3.06 -11.17 -14.01
CA LEU A 128 3.99 -11.89 -13.13
C LEU A 128 4.71 -13.03 -13.86
N ASP A 129 4.01 -13.78 -14.72
CA ASP A 129 4.62 -14.81 -15.59
C ASP A 129 5.67 -14.21 -16.53
N MET A 130 5.51 -12.94 -16.94
CA MET A 130 6.47 -12.19 -17.74
C MET A 130 7.61 -11.56 -16.91
N GLY A 131 7.62 -11.73 -15.58
CA GLY A 131 8.60 -11.13 -14.67
C GLY A 131 8.48 -9.61 -14.52
N ILE A 132 7.31 -9.04 -14.85
CA ILE A 132 7.02 -7.60 -14.76
C ILE A 132 6.48 -7.28 -13.36
N ILE A 133 6.94 -6.18 -12.77
CA ILE A 133 6.44 -5.68 -11.48
C ILE A 133 5.19 -4.79 -11.74
N PRO A 134 3.98 -5.21 -11.33
CA PRO A 134 2.80 -4.36 -11.48
C PRO A 134 2.84 -3.22 -10.46
N VAL A 135 2.60 -2.00 -10.92
CA VAL A 135 2.41 -0.81 -10.09
C VAL A 135 0.94 -0.42 -10.16
N VAL A 136 0.25 -0.65 -9.05
CA VAL A 136 -1.19 -0.49 -8.91
C VAL A 136 -1.51 0.79 -8.17
N ASN A 137 -2.48 1.55 -8.67
CA ASN A 137 -3.08 2.67 -7.95
C ASN A 137 -4.59 2.72 -8.24
N GLU A 138 -5.31 3.50 -7.46
CA GLU A 138 -6.70 3.79 -7.76
C GLU A 138 -6.85 4.63 -9.04
N ASN A 139 -7.89 4.36 -9.81
CA ASN A 139 -8.25 5.15 -10.98
C ASN A 139 -9.06 6.39 -10.57
N ASP A 140 -8.35 7.42 -10.08
CA ASP A 140 -8.93 8.69 -9.63
C ASP A 140 -9.79 9.42 -10.69
N THR A 141 -9.70 9.03 -11.97
CA THR A 141 -10.54 9.62 -13.03
C THR A 141 -11.98 9.09 -12.98
N VAL A 142 -12.18 7.86 -12.53
CA VAL A 142 -13.50 7.20 -12.46
C VAL A 142 -13.97 6.98 -11.03
N SER A 143 -13.05 6.82 -10.08
CA SER A 143 -13.33 6.74 -8.65
C SER A 143 -13.08 8.08 -7.98
N ILE A 144 -14.01 8.52 -7.14
CA ILE A 144 -13.92 9.78 -6.37
C ILE A 144 -13.94 9.53 -4.86
N ASP A 145 -13.98 8.28 -4.42
CA ASP A 145 -14.17 7.88 -3.03
C ASP A 145 -13.00 8.36 -2.15
N GLU A 146 -11.75 8.14 -2.59
CA GLU A 146 -10.55 8.71 -1.97
C GLU A 146 -10.58 10.26 -2.00
N LEU A 147 -11.01 10.86 -3.12
CA LEU A 147 -10.97 12.31 -3.34
C LEU A 147 -12.02 13.10 -2.55
N MET A 148 -13.18 12.50 -2.29
CA MET A 148 -14.26 13.03 -1.45
C MET A 148 -13.93 12.94 0.04
N GLY A 149 -12.94 12.12 0.41
CA GLY A 149 -12.56 11.89 1.79
C GLY A 149 -13.57 11.06 2.58
N ALA A 150 -14.53 10.42 1.90
CA ALA A 150 -15.44 9.44 2.48
C ALA A 150 -14.68 8.13 2.83
N HIS A 151 -13.60 7.84 2.10
CA HIS A 151 -12.80 6.63 2.23
C HIS A 151 -11.30 6.92 2.26
N ILE A 152 -10.86 7.89 3.08
CA ILE A 152 -9.42 8.19 3.22
C ILE A 152 -8.73 6.93 3.76
N GLY A 153 -7.74 6.40 3.02
CA GLY A 153 -7.14 5.08 3.24
C GLY A 153 -7.52 4.04 2.19
N ASP A 154 -8.15 4.45 1.08
CA ASP A 154 -8.61 3.57 0.01
C ASP A 154 -7.52 2.62 -0.49
N ASN A 155 -6.30 3.13 -0.66
CA ASN A 155 -5.19 2.31 -1.10
C ASN A 155 -4.79 1.19 -0.10
N ASP A 156 -5.14 1.27 1.19
CA ASP A 156 -5.01 0.14 2.12
C ASP A 156 -6.01 -0.98 1.72
N THR A 157 -7.29 -0.63 1.52
CA THR A 157 -8.34 -1.56 1.07
C THR A 157 -8.09 -2.10 -0.34
N LEU A 158 -7.64 -1.23 -1.25
CA LEU A 158 -7.21 -1.61 -2.59
C LEU A 158 -6.08 -2.63 -2.51
N SER A 159 -5.10 -2.43 -1.63
CA SER A 159 -3.99 -3.38 -1.51
C SER A 159 -4.42 -4.75 -1.02
N ALA A 160 -5.39 -4.83 -0.11
CA ALA A 160 -5.99 -6.10 0.28
C ALA A 160 -6.77 -6.74 -0.88
N THR A 161 -7.50 -5.93 -1.65
CA THR A 161 -8.21 -6.39 -2.84
C THR A 161 -7.23 -6.94 -3.90
N VAL A 162 -6.13 -6.23 -4.14
CA VAL A 162 -5.05 -6.65 -5.04
C VAL A 162 -4.41 -7.94 -4.54
N ALA A 163 -4.14 -8.07 -3.24
CA ALA A 163 -3.61 -9.31 -2.66
C ALA A 163 -4.53 -10.51 -2.93
N VAL A 164 -5.85 -10.34 -2.76
CA VAL A 164 -6.84 -11.38 -3.07
C VAL A 164 -6.91 -11.68 -4.57
N LEU A 165 -6.97 -10.65 -5.42
CA LEU A 165 -7.07 -10.83 -6.87
C LEU A 165 -5.81 -11.44 -7.47
N ALA A 166 -4.65 -11.07 -6.95
CA ALA A 166 -3.38 -11.61 -7.38
C ALA A 166 -3.03 -12.94 -6.71
N GLU A 167 -3.87 -13.48 -5.81
CA GLU A 167 -3.56 -14.71 -5.05
C GLU A 167 -2.17 -14.61 -4.37
N ALA A 168 -1.95 -13.49 -3.66
CA ALA A 168 -0.70 -13.22 -2.98
C ALA A 168 -0.53 -14.09 -1.73
N ASP A 169 0.70 -14.37 -1.36
CA ASP A 169 1.05 -15.09 -0.13
C ASP A 169 1.25 -14.14 1.07
N LEU A 170 1.40 -12.84 0.82
CA LEU A 170 1.64 -11.82 1.84
C LEU A 170 1.22 -10.43 1.36
N LEU A 171 0.52 -9.69 2.22
CA LEU A 171 0.33 -8.25 2.11
C LEU A 171 1.26 -7.53 3.10
N VAL A 172 1.98 -6.50 2.67
CA VAL A 172 2.78 -5.64 3.55
C VAL A 172 2.36 -4.19 3.37
N LEU A 173 1.93 -3.55 4.46
CA LEU A 173 1.59 -2.15 4.53
C LEU A 173 2.79 -1.34 5.07
N LEU A 174 3.47 -0.62 4.19
CA LEU A 174 4.50 0.36 4.54
C LEU A 174 3.83 1.67 4.95
N THR A 175 4.00 2.07 6.21
CA THR A 175 3.28 3.21 6.79
C THR A 175 4.16 4.08 7.69
N ASP A 176 3.66 5.26 8.07
CA ASP A 176 4.30 6.21 8.99
C ASP A 176 4.29 5.77 10.48
N ILE A 177 3.81 4.57 10.77
CA ILE A 177 3.79 3.95 12.09
C ILE A 177 4.40 2.56 11.98
N ASP A 178 5.19 2.15 12.96
CA ASP A 178 5.96 0.91 12.93
C ASP A 178 5.20 -0.30 13.52
N GLY A 179 3.86 -0.25 13.54
CA GLY A 179 2.99 -1.34 13.97
C GLY A 179 1.68 -0.87 14.60
N LEU A 180 0.86 -1.84 15.00
CA LEU A 180 -0.27 -1.67 15.91
C LEU A 180 0.25 -1.55 17.35
N TYR A 181 -0.35 -0.66 18.13
CA TYR A 181 -0.02 -0.46 19.54
C TYR A 181 -1.27 -0.67 20.41
N ASP A 182 -1.05 -1.06 21.66
CA ASP A 182 -2.11 -1.18 22.68
C ASP A 182 -2.68 0.18 23.14
N ALA A 183 -1.97 1.27 22.87
CA ALA A 183 -2.40 2.65 23.05
C ALA A 183 -1.76 3.56 21.99
N ASP A 184 -2.26 4.79 21.80
CA ASP A 184 -1.67 5.74 20.85
C ASP A 184 -0.25 6.14 21.30
N PRO A 185 0.82 5.72 20.60
CA PRO A 185 2.21 5.93 21.04
C PRO A 185 2.63 7.40 20.97
N ARG A 186 1.84 8.26 20.30
CA ARG A 186 2.05 9.71 20.27
C ARG A 186 1.56 10.40 21.55
N LYS A 187 0.72 9.72 22.33
CA LYS A 187 0.10 10.24 23.57
C LYS A 187 0.55 9.49 24.81
N ASP A 188 0.76 8.18 24.71
CA ASP A 188 1.23 7.35 25.81
C ASP A 188 2.65 6.83 25.52
N PRO A 189 3.68 7.30 26.25
CA PRO A 189 5.03 6.81 26.10
C PRO A 189 5.21 5.34 26.54
N ASN A 190 4.24 4.77 27.26
CA ASN A 190 4.26 3.37 27.68
C ASN A 190 3.55 2.43 26.69
N ALA A 191 3.01 2.96 25.58
CA ALA A 191 2.35 2.16 24.56
C ALA A 191 3.31 1.08 24.03
N LYS A 192 2.81 -0.15 23.96
CA LYS A 192 3.57 -1.31 23.48
C LYS A 192 3.06 -1.73 22.12
N ARG A 193 4.00 -1.92 21.19
CA ARG A 193 3.73 -2.52 19.88
C ARG A 193 3.23 -3.95 20.08
N VAL A 194 2.14 -4.29 19.41
CA VAL A 194 1.60 -5.64 19.32
C VAL A 194 2.36 -6.35 18.19
N PRO A 195 3.25 -7.33 18.47
CA PRO A 195 4.08 -7.93 17.42
C PRO A 195 3.28 -8.86 16.51
N ARG A 196 2.25 -9.53 17.05
CA ARG A 196 1.44 -10.52 16.34
C ARG A 196 -0.02 -10.45 16.77
N VAL A 197 -0.92 -10.59 15.81
CA VAL A 197 -2.37 -10.66 15.98
C VAL A 197 -2.84 -11.94 15.30
N GLU A 198 -3.14 -12.97 16.10
CA GLU A 198 -3.62 -14.26 15.59
C GLU A 198 -5.08 -14.17 15.10
N LYS A 199 -5.87 -13.29 15.70
CA LYS A 199 -7.26 -13.06 15.31
C LYS A 199 -7.65 -11.61 15.51
N ILE A 200 -8.34 -11.04 14.53
CA ILE A 200 -8.83 -9.66 14.61
C ILE A 200 -10.17 -9.65 15.39
N THR A 201 -10.07 -9.49 16.70
CA THR A 201 -11.22 -9.32 17.61
C THR A 201 -11.75 -7.88 17.56
N ASP A 202 -12.91 -7.63 18.18
CA ASP A 202 -13.45 -6.27 18.30
C ASP A 202 -12.51 -5.37 19.12
N GLU A 203 -11.80 -5.91 20.12
CA GLU A 203 -10.75 -5.19 20.86
C GLU A 203 -9.63 -4.70 19.92
N ILE A 204 -9.15 -5.56 19.02
CA ILE A 204 -8.14 -5.16 18.02
C ILE A 204 -8.66 -4.06 17.10
N LYS A 205 -9.93 -4.12 16.70
CA LYS A 205 -10.55 -3.06 15.88
C LYS A 205 -10.61 -1.72 16.64
N GLU A 206 -10.90 -1.77 17.94
CA GLU A 206 -10.94 -0.58 18.79
C GLU A 206 -9.57 0.08 18.96
N LEU A 207 -8.48 -0.71 18.99
CA LEU A 207 -7.10 -0.18 18.97
C LEU A 207 -6.79 0.65 17.72
N GLY A 208 -7.53 0.43 16.63
CA GLY A 208 -7.45 1.21 15.39
C GLY A 208 -7.94 2.66 15.50
N GLY A 209 -8.56 3.02 16.62
CA GLY A 209 -9.27 4.27 16.86
C GLY A 209 -10.76 4.10 16.60
N GLY A 210 -11.56 4.16 17.68
CA GLY A 210 -13.02 4.17 17.62
C GLY A 210 -13.61 5.34 16.80
N GLU A 211 -14.94 5.34 16.64
CA GLU A 211 -15.66 6.40 15.92
C GLU A 211 -15.30 7.80 16.45
N GLY A 212 -14.72 8.66 15.60
CA GLY A 212 -14.53 10.08 15.90
C GLY A 212 -13.09 10.61 16.05
N SER A 213 -12.04 9.87 15.70
CA SER A 213 -10.68 10.44 15.63
C SER A 213 -10.51 11.42 14.45
N ALA A 214 -10.86 12.68 14.68
CA ALA A 214 -11.04 13.74 13.68
C ALA A 214 -9.75 14.28 12.99
N ARG A 215 -8.60 13.61 13.10
CA ARG A 215 -7.34 14.07 12.46
C ARG A 215 -6.46 12.91 12.04
N GLY A 216 -6.73 12.33 10.87
CA GLY A 216 -5.82 11.39 10.23
C GLY A 216 -6.40 10.86 8.93
N THR A 217 -5.59 10.84 7.88
CA THR A 217 -5.92 10.44 6.51
C THR A 217 -6.07 8.92 6.34
N GLY A 218 -6.95 8.26 7.10
CA GLY A 218 -7.07 6.79 7.07
C GLY A 218 -5.97 6.11 7.90
N GLY A 219 -6.06 6.26 9.22
CA GLY A 219 -5.04 5.85 10.19
C GLY A 219 -4.90 4.34 10.39
N MET A 220 -4.85 3.88 11.65
CA MET A 220 -4.69 2.45 11.95
C MET A 220 -5.95 1.64 11.60
N ARG A 221 -7.15 2.26 11.71
CA ARG A 221 -8.43 1.63 11.34
C ARG A 221 -8.46 1.05 9.92
N THR A 222 -7.97 1.77 8.91
CA THR A 222 -7.99 1.29 7.52
C THR A 222 -6.99 0.16 7.30
N LYS A 223 -5.86 0.18 8.02
CA LYS A 223 -4.87 -0.90 7.99
C LYS A 223 -5.40 -2.17 8.62
N ILE A 224 -6.13 -2.06 9.74
CA ILE A 224 -6.84 -3.19 10.33
C ILE A 224 -7.93 -3.69 9.37
N SER A 225 -8.66 -2.80 8.69
CA SER A 225 -9.65 -3.21 7.69
C SER A 225 -9.01 -3.98 6.53
N ALA A 226 -7.85 -3.53 6.03
CA ALA A 226 -7.09 -4.23 5.00
C ALA A 226 -6.54 -5.58 5.50
N ALA A 227 -6.04 -5.63 6.74
CA ALA A 227 -5.65 -6.87 7.41
C ALA A 227 -6.83 -7.84 7.48
N MET A 228 -8.01 -7.40 7.91
CA MET A 228 -9.22 -8.25 7.94
C MET A 228 -9.57 -8.86 6.59
N VAL A 229 -9.53 -8.05 5.52
CA VAL A 229 -9.86 -8.54 4.17
C VAL A 229 -8.83 -9.57 3.68
N SER A 230 -7.55 -9.33 3.93
CA SER A 230 -6.47 -10.23 3.52
C SER A 230 -6.45 -11.52 4.35
N THR A 231 -6.52 -11.44 5.68
CA THR A 231 -6.45 -12.61 6.55
C THR A 231 -7.65 -13.53 6.39
N ALA A 232 -8.85 -12.98 6.16
CA ALA A 232 -10.05 -13.76 5.84
C ALA A 232 -9.95 -14.49 4.48
N ALA A 233 -9.03 -14.08 3.61
CA ALA A 233 -8.72 -14.75 2.35
C ALA A 233 -7.53 -15.71 2.47
N GLY A 234 -7.03 -15.97 3.68
CA GLY A 234 -5.87 -16.83 3.92
C GLY A 234 -4.52 -16.16 3.65
N ILE A 235 -4.49 -14.82 3.59
CA ILE A 235 -3.28 -14.05 3.26
C ILE A 235 -2.82 -13.28 4.52
N PRO A 236 -1.66 -13.61 5.11
CA PRO A 236 -1.13 -12.84 6.24
C PRO A 236 -0.84 -11.38 5.84
N CYS A 237 -0.93 -10.48 6.81
CA CYS A 237 -0.71 -9.04 6.61
C CYS A 237 0.33 -8.48 7.58
N GLY A 238 1.36 -7.82 7.09
CA GLY A 238 2.37 -7.13 7.89
C GLY A 238 2.21 -5.62 7.85
N ILE A 239 2.24 -4.94 9.01
CA ILE A 239 2.33 -3.48 9.11
C ILE A 239 3.74 -3.13 9.57
N ILE A 240 4.53 -2.44 8.74
CA ILE A 240 5.90 -2.04 9.08
C ILE A 240 6.16 -0.57 8.71
N ASN A 241 7.25 0.00 9.23
CA ASN A 241 7.62 1.39 8.97
C ASN A 241 8.10 1.59 7.52
N GLY A 242 7.42 2.46 6.77
CA GLY A 242 7.76 2.79 5.39
C GLY A 242 8.98 3.67 5.21
N ALA A 243 9.47 4.33 6.28
CA ALA A 243 10.70 5.14 6.22
C ALA A 243 11.97 4.28 5.99
N ALA A 244 11.89 2.97 6.20
CA ALA A 244 12.99 2.03 6.00
C ALA A 244 12.55 0.84 5.12
N PRO A 245 12.44 1.01 3.78
CA PRO A 245 12.01 -0.07 2.88
C PRO A 245 12.84 -1.37 3.01
N LYS A 246 14.13 -1.26 3.34
CA LYS A 246 15.03 -2.40 3.62
C LYS A 246 14.55 -3.33 4.73
N ASP A 247 13.67 -2.87 5.62
CA ASP A 247 13.11 -3.70 6.68
C ASP A 247 12.23 -4.83 6.11
N LEU A 248 11.81 -4.76 4.83
CA LEU A 248 11.21 -5.89 4.12
C LEU A 248 12.10 -7.15 4.13
N TYR A 249 13.42 -7.01 4.01
CA TYR A 249 14.32 -8.17 4.10
C TYR A 249 14.25 -8.84 5.48
N ARG A 250 14.20 -8.03 6.53
CA ARG A 250 14.14 -8.49 7.93
C ARG A 250 12.81 -9.16 8.23
N LEU A 251 11.72 -8.57 7.74
CA LEU A 251 10.38 -9.16 7.79
C LEU A 251 10.36 -10.55 7.14
N LEU A 252 10.90 -10.67 5.93
CA LEU A 252 10.94 -11.93 5.17
C LEU A 252 11.94 -12.94 5.73
N ALA A 253 12.91 -12.50 6.54
CA ALA A 253 13.78 -13.37 7.33
C ALA A 253 13.11 -13.88 8.62
N GLY A 254 11.90 -13.38 8.95
CA GLY A 254 11.16 -13.75 10.16
C GLY A 254 11.62 -13.01 11.42
N GLU A 255 12.31 -11.89 11.28
CA GLU A 255 12.63 -11.02 12.43
C GLU A 255 11.36 -10.38 13.01
N ASP A 256 11.36 -10.12 14.32
CA ASP A 256 10.28 -9.40 14.97
C ASP A 256 10.32 -7.91 14.60
N LEU A 257 9.48 -7.53 13.65
CA LEU A 257 9.35 -6.20 13.08
C LEU A 257 7.88 -5.90 12.78
N GLY A 258 7.40 -4.71 13.14
CA GLY A 258 6.04 -4.32 12.81
C GLY A 258 4.92 -5.02 13.60
N THR A 259 3.78 -5.21 12.96
CA THR A 259 2.74 -6.10 13.46
C THR A 259 2.38 -7.08 12.37
N ILE A 260 2.34 -8.36 12.71
CA ILE A 260 1.86 -9.41 11.82
C ILE A 260 0.43 -9.79 12.20
N PHE A 261 -0.47 -9.76 11.23
CA PHE A 261 -1.79 -10.38 11.31
C PHE A 261 -1.71 -11.73 10.59
N GLU A 262 -1.97 -12.80 11.33
CA GLU A 262 -1.94 -14.17 10.78
C GLU A 262 -3.18 -14.43 9.92
N ALA A 263 -3.05 -15.30 8.92
CA ALA A 263 -4.18 -15.80 8.15
C ALA A 263 -5.13 -16.64 9.02
N GLU A 264 -6.44 -16.61 8.71
CA GLU A 264 -7.47 -17.41 9.40
C GLU A 264 -7.47 -18.89 8.99
#